data_AF-A0A5B0GVQ5-F1
#
_entry.id   AF-A0A5B0GVQ5-F1
#
_cell.length_a   1.000
_cell.length_b   1.000
_cell.length_c   1.000
_cell.angle_alpha   90.00
_cell.angle_beta   90.00
_cell.angle_gamma   90.00
#
_symmetry.space_group_name_H-M   'P 1'
#
loop_
_entity.id
_entity.type
_entity.pdbx_description
1 polymer ?
#
loop_
_entity_poly.entity_id
_entity_poly.type
_entity_poly.pdbx_seq_one_letter_code
_entity_poly.pdbx_strand_id
1 'polypeptide(L)'
;MRIPPFDPPTLAELRAWWRTHDEPAVRRLILEIQRQRLTLLELRNLIDSGVQQARMADRALVERGEPLMTLRIRMAQEVLRVGDIDDTRQMSRAEQDKLAARTQSQMGYTREGRLRRQRRNM
;
A
#
# COMPACT_ATOMS: atom_id res chain seq x y z
N MET A 1 20.47 -8.74 -26.99
CA MET A 1 19.44 -9.74 -26.62
C MET A 1 18.11 -9.00 -26.50
N ARG A 2 17.05 -9.39 -27.25
CA ARG A 2 15.71 -8.82 -27.04
C ARG A 2 15.00 -9.67 -25.99
N ILE A 3 14.60 -9.05 -24.89
CA ILE A 3 13.78 -9.71 -23.87
C ILE A 3 12.37 -9.85 -24.49
N PRO A 4 11.80 -11.06 -24.55
CA PRO A 4 10.44 -11.24 -25.05
C PRO A 4 9.45 -10.48 -24.16
N PRO A 5 8.24 -10.19 -24.64
CA PRO A 5 7.16 -9.70 -23.78
C PRO A 5 7.03 -10.62 -22.56
N PHE A 6 7.15 -10.03 -21.37
CA PHE A 6 7.06 -10.76 -20.11
C PHE A 6 5.72 -10.44 -19.46
N ASP A 7 4.89 -11.46 -19.29
CA ASP A 7 3.65 -11.38 -18.54
C ASP A 7 3.92 -11.78 -17.08
N PRO A 8 3.77 -10.86 -16.10
CA PRO A 8 4.05 -11.18 -14.71
C PRO A 8 3.01 -12.18 -14.16
N PRO A 9 3.42 -13.13 -13.29
CA PRO A 9 2.50 -14.10 -12.72
C PRO A 9 1.46 -13.41 -11.83
N THR A 10 0.19 -13.77 -11.94
CA THR A 10 -0.88 -13.24 -11.09
C THR A 10 -0.71 -13.67 -9.64
N LEU A 11 -1.35 -12.95 -8.70
CA LEU A 11 -1.36 -13.35 -7.29
C LEU A 11 -1.99 -14.73 -7.08
N ALA A 12 -3.02 -15.08 -7.87
CA ALA A 12 -3.66 -16.39 -7.83
C ALA A 12 -2.69 -17.51 -8.24
N GLU A 13 -1.91 -17.29 -9.31
CA GLU A 13 -0.87 -18.23 -9.75
C GLU A 13 0.22 -18.38 -8.70
N LEU A 14 0.72 -17.29 -8.14
CA LEU A 14 1.73 -17.33 -7.08
C LEU A 14 1.23 -18.10 -5.84
N ARG A 15 -0.04 -17.94 -5.46
CA ARG A 15 -0.68 -18.72 -4.38
C ARG A 15 -0.85 -20.19 -4.75
N ALA A 16 -1.19 -20.50 -6.00
CA ALA A 16 -1.28 -21.88 -6.47
C ALA A 16 0.11 -22.55 -6.43
N TRP A 17 1.13 -21.90 -6.99
CA TRP A 17 2.50 -22.40 -7.00
C TRP A 17 3.08 -22.59 -5.60
N TRP A 18 2.78 -21.68 -4.67
CA TRP A 18 3.17 -21.83 -3.27
C TRP A 18 2.66 -23.14 -2.64
N ARG A 19 1.44 -23.56 -3.00
CA ARG A 19 0.83 -24.79 -2.48
C ARG A 19 1.34 -26.04 -3.17
N THR A 20 1.68 -25.96 -4.46
CA THR A 20 2.05 -27.13 -5.28
C THR A 20 3.55 -27.38 -5.35
N HIS A 21 4.39 -26.37 -5.11
CA HIS A 21 5.85 -26.47 -5.20
C HIS A 21 6.47 -26.39 -3.79
N ASP A 22 7.22 -27.43 -3.42
CA ASP A 22 7.92 -27.52 -2.13
C ASP A 22 9.39 -27.12 -2.24
N GLU A 23 9.90 -26.87 -3.47
CA GLU A 23 11.29 -26.49 -3.68
C GLU A 23 11.60 -25.16 -2.98
N PRO A 24 12.60 -25.11 -2.09
CA PRO A 24 12.93 -23.91 -1.33
C PRO A 24 13.28 -22.70 -2.22
N ALA A 25 13.90 -22.95 -3.37
CA ALA A 25 14.26 -21.90 -4.33
C ALA A 25 13.01 -21.24 -4.95
N VAL A 26 12.01 -22.05 -5.33
CA VAL A 26 10.75 -21.55 -5.91
C VAL A 26 9.99 -20.73 -4.88
N ARG A 27 9.87 -21.22 -3.65
CA ARG A 27 9.23 -20.49 -2.55
C ARG A 27 9.90 -19.16 -2.25
N ARG A 28 11.25 -19.12 -2.22
CA ARG A 28 12.00 -17.88 -2.05
C ARG A 28 11.72 -16.89 -3.17
N LEU A 29 11.68 -17.36 -4.42
CA LEU A 29 11.38 -16.50 -5.57
C LEU A 29 9.96 -15.93 -5.50
N ILE A 30 8.96 -16.74 -5.11
CA ILE A 30 7.59 -16.27 -4.92
C ILE A 30 7.52 -15.15 -3.86
N LEU A 31 8.20 -15.34 -2.72
CA LEU A 31 8.25 -14.33 -1.67
C LEU A 31 8.98 -13.05 -2.12
N GLU A 32 10.06 -13.18 -2.88
CA GLU A 32 10.78 -12.03 -3.43
C GLU A 32 9.89 -11.25 -4.41
N ILE A 33 9.14 -11.94 -5.27
CA ILE A 33 8.15 -11.30 -6.17
C ILE A 33 7.11 -10.52 -5.35
N GLN A 34 6.55 -11.12 -4.30
CA GLN A 34 5.57 -10.44 -3.44
C GLN A 34 6.18 -9.23 -2.72
N ARG A 35 7.41 -9.37 -2.22
CA ARG A 35 8.11 -8.26 -1.58
C ARG A 35 8.35 -7.10 -2.56
N GLN A 36 8.75 -7.37 -3.79
CA GLN A 36 8.92 -6.35 -4.82
C GLN A 36 7.61 -5.64 -5.17
N ARG A 37 6.48 -6.36 -5.20
CA ARG A 37 5.15 -5.76 -5.39
C ARG A 37 4.74 -4.84 -4.26
N LEU A 38 5.02 -5.22 -3.01
CA LEU A 38 4.79 -4.37 -1.85
C LEU A 38 5.65 -3.10 -1.92
N THR A 39 6.94 -3.23 -2.22
CA THR A 39 7.83 -2.08 -2.44
C THR A 39 7.30 -1.16 -3.55
N LEU A 40 6.76 -1.72 -4.64
CA LEU A 40 6.16 -0.95 -5.72
C LEU A 40 4.96 -0.11 -5.24
N LEU A 41 4.08 -0.68 -4.40
CA LEU A 41 2.98 0.06 -3.79
C LEU A 41 3.47 1.16 -2.85
N GLU A 42 4.49 0.89 -2.04
CA GLU A 42 5.10 1.89 -1.16
C GLU A 42 5.66 3.07 -1.95
N LEU A 43 6.42 2.79 -3.02
CA LEU A 43 6.97 3.81 -3.91
C LEU A 43 5.86 4.64 -4.58
N ARG A 44 4.78 3.99 -5.03
CA ARG A 44 3.61 4.69 -5.57
C ARG A 44 3.03 5.67 -4.54
N ASN A 45 2.83 5.23 -3.30
CA ASN A 45 2.28 6.06 -2.24
C ASN A 45 3.19 7.26 -1.92
N LEU A 46 4.51 7.05 -1.89
CA LEU A 46 5.49 8.13 -1.70
C LEU A 46 5.43 9.15 -2.85
N ILE A 47 5.33 8.69 -4.09
CA ILE A 47 5.21 9.57 -5.26
C ILE A 47 3.88 10.35 -5.22
N ASP A 48 2.77 9.70 -4.90
CA ASP A 48 1.47 10.38 -4.77
C ASP A 48 1.49 11.46 -3.68
N SER A 49 2.13 11.19 -2.54
CA SER A 49 2.38 12.18 -1.50
C SER A 49 3.26 13.34 -1.98
N GLY A 50 4.37 13.03 -2.66
CA GLY A 50 5.28 14.03 -3.21
C GLY A 50 4.60 14.91 -4.26
N VAL A 51 3.75 14.35 -5.11
CA VAL A 51 2.94 15.09 -6.09
C VAL A 51 1.95 16.02 -5.39
N GLN A 52 1.33 15.57 -4.30
CA GLN A 52 0.42 16.40 -3.52
C GLN A 52 1.16 17.57 -2.87
N GLN A 53 2.35 17.34 -2.31
CA GLN A 53 3.18 18.39 -1.73
C GLN A 53 3.66 19.38 -2.81
N ALA A 54 4.12 18.88 -3.96
CA ALA A 54 4.54 19.71 -5.08
C ALA A 54 3.38 20.59 -5.58
N ARG A 55 2.17 20.04 -5.73
CA ARG A 55 0.97 20.82 -6.08
C ARG A 55 0.69 21.98 -5.14
N MET A 56 0.93 21.78 -3.85
CA MET A 56 0.69 22.81 -2.83
C MET A 56 1.78 23.89 -2.85
N ALA A 57 3.01 23.54 -3.25
CA ALA A 57 4.13 24.48 -3.34
C ALA A 57 4.12 25.26 -4.66
N ASP A 58 4.04 24.56 -5.79
CA ASP A 58 3.98 25.13 -7.13
C ASP A 58 3.35 24.14 -8.11
N ARG A 59 2.25 24.57 -8.74
CA ARG A 59 1.51 23.74 -9.70
C ARG A 59 2.30 23.46 -10.97
N ALA A 60 3.25 24.31 -11.35
CA ALA A 60 4.08 24.11 -12.55
C ALA A 60 4.89 22.81 -12.45
N LEU A 61 5.31 22.40 -11.26
CA LEU A 61 6.13 21.19 -11.01
C LEU A 61 5.40 19.86 -11.28
N VAL A 62 4.10 19.89 -11.49
CA VAL A 62 3.25 18.71 -11.69
C VAL A 62 2.39 18.79 -12.95
N GLU A 63 2.72 19.70 -13.86
CA GLU A 63 2.06 19.77 -15.15
C GLU A 63 2.31 18.50 -15.98
N ARG A 64 1.47 18.29 -16.99
CA ARG A 64 1.61 17.12 -17.86
C ARG A 64 2.92 17.25 -18.65
N GLY A 65 3.77 16.23 -18.53
CA GLY A 65 5.10 16.22 -19.16
C GLY A 65 6.23 16.42 -18.15
N GLU A 66 5.92 16.97 -16.97
CA GLU A 66 6.93 17.13 -15.92
C GLU A 66 7.44 15.78 -15.41
N PRO A 67 8.72 15.68 -14.99
CA PRO A 67 9.32 14.44 -14.53
C PRO A 67 8.53 13.77 -13.41
N LEU A 68 8.01 14.55 -12.46
CA LEU A 68 7.26 14.02 -11.32
C LEU A 68 5.90 13.43 -11.74
N MET A 69 5.20 14.08 -12.68
CA MET A 69 3.96 13.54 -13.23
C MET A 69 4.22 12.31 -14.10
N THR A 70 5.30 12.33 -14.89
CA THR A 70 5.75 11.18 -15.70
C THR A 70 6.08 9.98 -14.83
N LEU A 71 6.81 10.19 -13.73
CA LEU A 71 7.14 9.16 -12.75
C LEU A 71 5.87 8.57 -12.12
N ARG A 72 4.93 9.43 -11.71
CA ARG A 72 3.64 9.01 -11.15
C ARG A 72 2.85 8.12 -12.13
N ILE A 73 2.79 8.51 -13.40
CA ILE A 73 2.10 7.73 -14.44
C ILE A 73 2.79 6.38 -14.65
N ARG A 74 4.11 6.35 -14.79
CA ARG A 74 4.86 5.09 -14.96
C ARG A 74 4.68 4.16 -13.77
N MET A 75 4.71 4.69 -12.55
CA MET A 75 4.49 3.89 -11.35
C MET A 75 3.07 3.29 -11.31
N ALA A 76 2.06 4.07 -11.69
CA ALA A 76 0.69 3.58 -11.80
C ALA A 76 0.55 2.48 -12.88
N GLN A 77 1.23 2.63 -14.02
CA GLN A 77 1.27 1.62 -15.08
C GLN A 77 1.92 0.32 -14.59
N GLU A 78 3.02 0.39 -13.83
CA GLU A 78 3.65 -0.80 -13.28
C GLU A 78 2.77 -1.50 -12.24
N VAL A 79 2.07 -0.75 -11.38
CA VAL A 79 1.10 -1.32 -10.44
C VAL A 79 -0.04 -2.03 -11.19
N LEU A 80 -0.56 -1.44 -12.27
CA LEU A 80 -1.55 -2.09 -13.13
C LEU A 80 -0.99 -3.33 -13.81
N ARG A 81 0.26 -3.29 -14.28
CA ARG A 81 0.93 -4.40 -14.99
C ARG A 81 1.08 -5.62 -14.10
N VAL A 82 1.42 -5.46 -12.82
CA VAL A 82 1.58 -6.59 -11.88
C VAL A 82 0.25 -7.15 -11.35
N GLY A 83 -0.85 -6.44 -11.59
CA GLY A 83 -2.19 -6.82 -11.17
C GLY A 83 -2.38 -6.77 -9.66
N ASP A 84 -3.15 -7.71 -9.12
CA ASP A 84 -3.43 -7.78 -7.69
C ASP A 84 -2.15 -7.95 -6.87
N ILE A 85 -2.06 -7.14 -5.81
CA ILE A 85 -0.97 -7.17 -4.84
C ILE A 85 -1.59 -7.50 -3.49
N ASP A 86 -1.04 -8.50 -2.82
CA ASP A 86 -1.46 -8.86 -1.47
C ASP A 86 -0.85 -7.87 -0.48
N ASP A 87 -1.52 -6.73 -0.30
CA ASP A 87 -1.16 -5.71 0.68
C ASP A 87 -1.75 -5.97 2.06
N THR A 88 -2.28 -7.18 2.29
CA THR A 88 -2.77 -7.62 3.60
C THR A 88 -1.59 -7.57 4.56
N ARG A 89 -1.42 -6.43 5.22
CA ARG A 89 -0.37 -6.22 6.21
C ARG A 89 -0.51 -7.35 7.23
N GLN A 90 0.51 -8.19 7.35
CA GLN A 90 0.72 -8.86 8.62
C GLN A 90 1.12 -7.77 9.59
N MET A 91 0.13 -7.07 10.15
CA MET A 91 0.36 -6.17 11.26
C MET A 91 1.09 -6.98 12.32
N SER A 92 2.26 -6.50 12.72
CA SER A 92 2.92 -7.11 13.87
C SER A 92 1.95 -7.03 15.05
N ARG A 93 1.98 -8.02 15.95
CA ARG A 93 1.13 -8.02 17.15
C ARG A 93 1.22 -6.69 17.92
N ALA A 94 2.42 -6.10 17.96
CA ALA A 94 2.66 -4.79 18.55
C ALA A 94 1.94 -3.63 17.85
N GLU A 95 1.80 -3.66 16.51
CA GLU A 95 1.03 -2.68 15.77
C GLU A 95 -0.48 -2.89 15.95
N GLN A 96 -0.94 -4.14 16.08
CA GLN A 96 -2.33 -4.46 16.39
C GLN A 96 -2.72 -3.91 17.76
N ASP A 97 -1.87 -4.12 18.77
CA ASP A 97 -2.08 -3.64 20.13
C ASP A 97 -2.11 -2.10 20.19
N LYS A 98 -1.21 -1.42 19.46
CA LYS A 98 -1.19 0.05 19.36
C LYS A 98 -2.44 0.61 18.69
N LEU A 99 -2.92 -0.05 17.63
CA LEU A 99 -4.14 0.37 16.93
C LEU A 99 -5.36 0.17 17.83
N ALA A 100 -5.45 -0.95 18.54
CA ALA A 100 -6.52 -1.25 19.49
C ALA A 100 -6.56 -0.22 20.64
N ALA A 101 -5.40 0.13 21.22
CA ALA A 101 -5.30 1.14 22.28
C ALA A 101 -5.75 2.53 21.82
N ARG A 102 -5.40 2.93 20.58
CA ARG A 102 -5.88 4.19 19.97
C ARG A 102 -7.40 4.20 19.80
N THR A 103 -7.96 3.12 19.26
CA THR A 103 -9.41 3.01 19.03
C THR A 103 -10.20 3.00 20.34
N GLN A 104 -9.70 2.30 21.38
CA GLN A 104 -10.31 2.32 22.71
C GLN A 104 -10.29 3.71 23.35
N SER A 105 -9.17 4.42 23.23
CA SER A 105 -9.06 5.80 23.71
C SER A 105 -10.08 6.70 23.02
N GLN A 106 -10.20 6.60 21.70
CA GLN A 106 -11.14 7.38 20.90
C GLN A 106 -12.60 7.10 21.25
N MET A 107 -12.96 5.83 21.48
CA MET A 107 -14.29 5.44 21.99
C MET A 107 -14.54 5.98 23.40
N GLY A 108 -13.53 5.99 24.27
CA GLY A 108 -13.58 6.60 25.60
C GLY A 108 -13.93 8.09 25.54
N TYR A 109 -13.18 8.87 24.74
CA TYR A 109 -13.46 10.29 24.52
C TYR A 109 -14.87 10.53 23.96
N THR A 110 -15.33 9.68 23.04
CA THR A 110 -16.66 9.80 22.43
C THR A 110 -17.77 9.50 23.45
N ARG A 111 -17.57 8.50 24.32
CA ARG A 111 -18.50 8.15 25.40
C ARG A 111 -18.57 9.24 26.46
N GLU A 112 -17.42 9.79 26.85
CA GLU A 112 -17.33 10.86 27.84
C GLU A 112 -17.96 12.16 27.33
N GLY A 113 -17.75 12.48 26.05
CA GLY A 113 -18.40 13.61 25.39
C GLY A 113 -19.93 13.50 25.37
N ARG A 114 -20.48 12.28 25.21
CA ARG A 114 -21.94 12.03 25.29
C ARG A 114 -22.48 12.24 26.71
N LEU A 115 -21.78 11.73 27.73
CA LEU A 115 -22.18 11.88 29.14
C LEU A 115 -22.16 13.35 29.59
N ARG A 116 -21.16 14.14 29.16
CA ARG A 116 -21.09 15.59 29.45
C ARG A 116 -22.24 16.37 28.83
N ARG A 117 -22.70 16.00 27.63
CA ARG A 117 -23.88 16.63 26.99
C ARG A 117 -25.17 16.30 27.72
N GLN A 118 -25.32 15.07 28.21
CA GLN A 118 -26.52 14.65 28.94
C GLN A 118 -26.68 15.37 30.29
N ARG A 119 -25.56 15.66 30.98
CA ARG A 119 -25.55 16.41 32.25
C ARG A 119 -25.82 17.92 32.11
N ARG A 120 -25.72 18.48 30.90
CA ARG A 120 -25.94 19.91 30.64
C ARG A 120 -27.41 20.26 30.33
N ASN A 121 -28.25 19.24 30.14
CA ASN A 121 -29.67 19.36 29.80
C ASN A 121 -30.59 18.92 30.96
N MET A 122 -30.06 18.87 32.19
CA MET A 122 -30.81 18.80 33.45
C MET A 122 -30.59 20.11 34.19
#